data_AF-A0A5R8LQJ6-F1
#
_entry.id   AF-A0A5R8LQJ6-F1
#
_cell.length_a   1.000
_cell.length_b   1.000
_cell.length_c   1.000
_cell.angle_alpha   90.00
_cell.angle_beta   90.00
_cell.angle_gamma   90.00
#
_symmetry.space_group_name_H-M   'P 1'
#
loop_
_entity.id
_entity.type
_entity.pdbx_description
1 polymer ?
#
loop_
_entity_poly.entity_id
_entity_poly.type
_entity_poly.pdbx_seq_one_letter_code
_entity_poly.pdbx_strand_id
1 'polypeptide(L)'
;MKKLTIGLTALLFALGLSGCGNQQKTSTPSKSQVSSSKASTSSASKQPSTSSQEAAKSSQSVSSSSQQSVWSSAKGQQLAAFMSEWEKTMGQQYESYWQGNSADMYGLKIPDELSQPDGTNGKMALAVGDRAVTWALSANGQSNAEYTIVAIYSNAAHARYGGKYVYLFTLHNGQPEALVTGQNQGNENNWIYFGETRNEALREGFAKIVKGD
;
A
#
# COMPACT_ATOMS: atom_id res chain seq x y z
N MET A 1 -14.80 -25.87 -39.60
CA MET A 1 -13.65 -26.78 -39.81
C MET A 1 -12.93 -26.39 -41.09
N LYS A 2 -11.73 -25.81 -40.98
CA LYS A 2 -10.75 -25.66 -42.06
C LYS A 2 -9.41 -25.42 -41.37
N LYS A 3 -8.63 -26.51 -41.26
CA LYS A 3 -7.28 -26.53 -40.70
C LYS A 3 -6.33 -26.10 -41.81
N LEU A 4 -5.46 -25.14 -41.56
CA LEU A 4 -4.27 -24.90 -42.37
C LEU A 4 -3.04 -24.96 -41.46
N THR A 5 -2.32 -26.06 -41.59
CA THR A 5 -0.97 -26.32 -41.10
C THR A 5 0.01 -26.04 -42.23
N ILE A 6 0.99 -25.16 -42.01
CA ILE A 6 2.31 -25.00 -42.68
C ILE A 6 3.01 -23.92 -41.83
N GLY A 7 4.27 -23.96 -41.41
CA GLY A 7 5.37 -24.88 -41.60
C GLY A 7 6.50 -24.45 -40.63
N LEU A 8 7.23 -25.45 -40.14
CA LEU A 8 8.34 -25.34 -39.20
C LEU A 8 9.60 -24.83 -39.94
N THR A 9 10.13 -23.67 -39.55
CA THR A 9 11.46 -23.23 -39.99
C THR A 9 12.35 -23.06 -38.75
N ALA A 10 13.16 -24.09 -38.50
CA ALA A 10 14.27 -24.02 -37.58
C ALA A 10 15.42 -23.25 -38.25
N LEU A 11 15.93 -22.20 -37.59
CA LEU A 11 17.25 -21.66 -37.89
C LEU A 11 18.10 -21.74 -36.62
N LEU A 12 18.97 -22.75 -36.59
CA LEU A 12 20.12 -22.84 -35.71
C LEU A 12 21.19 -21.86 -36.21
N PHE A 13 21.69 -21.00 -35.33
CA PHE A 13 23.03 -20.45 -35.46
C PHE A 13 23.79 -20.69 -34.16
N ALA A 14 24.94 -21.35 -34.32
CA ALA A 14 25.80 -21.84 -33.27
C ALA A 14 26.85 -20.80 -32.85
N LEU A 15 27.12 -20.82 -31.54
CA LEU A 15 28.41 -20.73 -30.84
C LEU A 15 29.42 -19.61 -31.19
N GLY A 16 29.74 -18.85 -30.13
CA GLY A 16 31.04 -18.22 -29.93
C GLY A 16 31.31 -18.00 -28.43
N LEU A 17 31.97 -18.97 -27.78
CA LEU A 17 32.70 -18.77 -26.51
C LEU A 17 34.18 -18.56 -26.85
N SER A 18 34.81 -17.53 -26.27
CA SER A 18 36.16 -17.55 -25.65
C SER A 18 36.70 -16.13 -25.44
N GLY A 19 37.26 -15.87 -24.25
CA GLY A 19 38.07 -14.67 -23.97
C GLY A 19 38.35 -14.44 -22.49
N CYS A 20 39.37 -15.12 -21.96
CA CYS A 20 39.92 -14.99 -20.60
C CYS A 20 40.55 -13.61 -20.31
N GLY A 21 40.62 -13.25 -19.01
CA GLY A 21 41.48 -12.18 -18.52
C GLY A 21 41.42 -11.97 -17.00
N ASN A 22 41.99 -12.91 -16.23
CA ASN A 22 42.23 -12.79 -14.79
C ASN A 22 43.73 -12.58 -14.58
N GLN A 23 44.17 -11.50 -13.92
CA GLN A 23 45.34 -11.52 -13.04
C GLN A 23 45.29 -10.33 -12.08
N GLN A 24 45.73 -10.64 -10.88
CA GLN A 24 45.58 -9.97 -9.61
C GLN A 24 46.97 -9.54 -9.12
N LYS A 25 46.96 -8.77 -8.02
CA LYS A 25 48.05 -8.51 -7.04
C LYS A 25 48.89 -7.29 -7.42
N THR A 26 49.21 -6.38 -6.50
CA THR A 26 49.66 -6.52 -5.10
C THR A 26 49.31 -5.23 -4.32
N SER A 27 48.73 -5.22 -3.12
CA SER A 27 49.16 -5.71 -1.79
C SER A 27 49.76 -4.62 -0.88
N THR A 28 48.96 -4.24 0.14
CA THR A 28 49.29 -4.07 1.59
C THR A 28 50.22 -2.92 2.07
N PRO A 29 50.30 -2.62 3.38
CA PRO A 29 49.25 -2.52 4.42
C PRO A 29 49.46 -1.33 5.39
N SER A 30 48.46 -0.99 6.20
CA SER A 30 48.72 -0.38 7.53
C SER A 30 47.94 -1.11 8.62
N LYS A 31 48.72 -1.70 9.55
CA LYS A 31 48.36 -2.04 10.94
C LYS A 31 47.80 -0.78 11.64
N SER A 32 46.93 -0.85 12.64
CA SER A 32 47.19 -1.39 13.98
C SER A 32 45.86 -1.52 14.75
N GLN A 33 45.57 -2.70 15.30
CA GLN A 33 45.66 -3.09 16.72
C GLN A 33 44.35 -2.91 17.52
N VAL A 34 43.82 -4.08 17.89
CA VAL A 34 42.91 -4.31 19.02
C VAL A 34 43.71 -4.25 20.32
N SER A 35 43.11 -3.69 21.37
CA SER A 35 43.47 -3.95 22.77
C SER A 35 42.21 -3.98 23.62
N SER A 36 42.04 -5.09 24.33
CA SER A 36 40.97 -5.40 25.28
C SER A 36 41.49 -5.35 26.73
N SER A 37 40.55 -5.26 27.68
CA SER A 37 40.65 -5.42 29.16
C SER A 37 41.08 -4.14 29.91
N LYS A 38 40.57 -3.80 31.12
CA LYS A 38 40.01 -4.59 32.22
C LYS A 38 39.21 -3.69 33.20
N ALA A 39 38.31 -4.34 33.94
CA ALA A 39 37.34 -3.88 34.94
C ALA A 39 37.88 -3.22 36.22
N SER A 40 36.99 -2.50 36.93
CA SER A 40 36.83 -2.45 38.41
C SER A 40 35.43 -1.83 38.71
N THR A 41 34.39 -2.56 39.16
CA THR A 41 33.98 -2.83 40.58
C THR A 41 33.93 -1.55 41.44
N SER A 42 32.93 -1.22 42.28
CA SER A 42 31.69 -1.86 42.79
C SER A 42 31.14 -0.93 43.89
N SER A 43 29.81 -0.85 44.08
CA SER A 43 29.04 -0.65 45.35
C SER A 43 27.73 0.11 45.03
N ALA A 44 26.54 -0.50 45.02
CA ALA A 44 25.76 -1.11 46.10
C ALA A 44 25.31 -0.11 47.18
N SER A 45 24.04 0.29 47.13
CA SER A 45 23.22 0.69 48.29
C SER A 45 21.74 0.51 47.99
N LYS A 46 21.01 0.11 49.03
CA LYS A 46 19.68 -0.53 49.06
C LYS A 46 18.49 0.45 48.95
N GLN A 47 17.36 -0.10 48.45
CA GLN A 47 15.91 0.11 48.72
C GLN A 47 15.48 0.82 50.04
N PRO A 48 14.19 1.20 50.30
CA PRO A 48 12.92 0.95 49.56
C PRO A 48 11.84 2.09 49.51
N SER A 49 10.79 1.82 48.71
CA SER A 49 9.34 2.15 48.76
C SER A 49 8.75 3.31 49.59
N THR A 50 7.83 4.10 48.97
CA THR A 50 6.56 4.56 49.58
C THR A 50 5.51 4.97 48.52
N SER A 51 4.27 4.49 48.73
CA SER A 51 3.03 4.84 48.02
C SER A 51 2.38 6.13 48.57
N SER A 52 1.56 6.80 47.74
CA SER A 52 0.22 7.42 48.03
C SER A 52 -0.08 8.46 46.94
N GLN A 53 -1.15 8.32 46.13
CA GLN A 53 -2.49 8.94 46.32
C GLN A 53 -2.44 10.47 46.50
N GLU A 54 -3.30 11.32 45.97
CA GLU A 54 -4.41 11.33 45.02
C GLU A 54 -4.80 12.81 44.96
N ALA A 55 -5.05 13.39 43.78
CA ALA A 55 -5.72 14.69 43.69
C ALA A 55 -6.50 14.76 42.38
N ALA A 56 -7.75 14.34 42.46
CA ALA A 56 -8.75 14.50 41.43
C ALA A 56 -9.03 15.99 41.20
N LYS A 57 -8.90 16.44 39.94
CA LYS A 57 -9.57 17.65 39.46
C LYS A 57 -10.52 17.26 38.35
N SER A 58 -11.77 17.03 38.76
CA SER A 58 -12.93 16.90 37.89
C SER A 58 -13.00 18.12 36.95
N SER A 59 -12.85 17.88 35.66
CA SER A 59 -13.16 18.85 34.62
C SER A 59 -14.30 18.25 33.80
N GLN A 60 -15.49 18.72 34.12
CA GLN A 60 -16.75 18.43 33.44
C GLN A 60 -16.61 18.84 31.97
N SER A 61 -16.46 17.86 31.09
CA SER A 61 -16.41 18.06 29.65
C SER A 61 -17.83 18.32 29.14
N VAL A 62 -18.05 19.54 28.65
CA VAL A 62 -19.21 19.88 27.83
C VAL A 62 -19.09 19.08 26.52
N SER A 63 -19.99 18.10 26.33
CA SER A 63 -20.07 17.33 25.10
C SER A 63 -20.64 18.21 23.98
N SER A 64 -19.77 18.89 23.25
CA SER A 64 -20.09 19.28 21.88
C SER A 64 -20.18 17.99 21.06
N SER A 65 -21.34 17.74 20.45
CA SER A 65 -21.53 16.64 19.51
C SER A 65 -20.70 16.91 18.25
N SER A 66 -19.40 16.64 18.33
CA SER A 66 -18.52 16.56 17.17
C SER A 66 -19.03 15.41 16.30
N GLN A 67 -19.28 15.67 15.02
CA GLN A 67 -19.55 14.62 14.05
C GLN A 67 -18.41 13.61 14.14
N GLN A 68 -18.71 12.42 14.67
CA GLN A 68 -17.68 11.42 14.92
C GLN A 68 -17.09 10.98 13.57
N SER A 69 -15.79 11.17 13.42
CA SER A 69 -15.03 10.81 12.23
C SER A 69 -15.28 9.34 11.88
N VAL A 70 -15.79 9.06 10.67
CA VAL A 70 -16.11 7.69 10.22
C VAL A 70 -14.84 6.84 10.13
N TRP A 71 -13.70 7.46 9.84
CA TRP A 71 -12.39 6.82 9.82
C TRP A 71 -11.45 7.37 10.90
N SER A 72 -10.52 6.52 11.36
CA SER A 72 -9.52 6.89 12.37
C SER A 72 -8.21 6.12 12.13
N SER A 73 -7.12 6.59 12.75
CA SER A 73 -5.83 5.88 12.68
C SER A 73 -5.90 4.45 13.24
N ALA A 74 -6.70 4.21 14.29
CA ALA A 74 -6.90 2.87 14.83
C ALA A 74 -7.57 1.92 13.82
N LYS A 75 -8.58 2.41 13.07
CA LYS A 75 -9.20 1.64 11.97
C LYS A 75 -8.20 1.39 10.83
N GLY A 76 -7.33 2.35 10.54
CA GLY A 76 -6.21 2.17 9.60
C GLY A 76 -5.25 1.05 10.02
N GLN A 77 -4.93 0.95 11.31
CA GLN A 77 -4.09 -0.14 11.84
C GLN A 77 -4.81 -1.50 11.76
N GLN A 78 -6.11 -1.55 12.07
CA GLN A 78 -6.92 -2.75 11.89
C GLN A 78 -6.96 -3.20 10.42
N LEU A 79 -7.12 -2.26 9.49
CA LEU A 79 -7.07 -2.55 8.05
C LEU A 79 -5.70 -3.07 7.63
N ALA A 80 -4.61 -2.49 8.12
CA ALA A 80 -3.26 -2.98 7.82
C ALA A 80 -3.04 -4.42 8.33
N ALA A 81 -3.49 -4.72 9.54
CA ALA A 81 -3.41 -6.07 10.09
C ALA A 81 -4.26 -7.07 9.29
N PHE A 82 -5.48 -6.66 8.91
CA PHE A 82 -6.35 -7.46 8.05
C PHE A 82 -5.73 -7.73 6.69
N MET A 83 -5.16 -6.72 6.03
CA MET A 83 -4.50 -6.87 4.73
C MET A 83 -3.30 -7.81 4.80
N SER A 84 -2.51 -7.76 5.88
CA SER A 84 -1.38 -8.67 6.08
C SER A 84 -1.80 -10.13 6.23
N GLU A 85 -2.99 -10.42 6.75
CA GLU A 85 -3.49 -11.80 6.81
C GLU A 85 -4.14 -12.24 5.50
N TRP A 86 -4.90 -11.32 4.89
CA TRP A 86 -5.55 -11.57 3.61
C TRP A 86 -4.53 -11.85 2.49
N GLU A 87 -3.44 -11.09 2.42
CA GLU A 87 -2.41 -11.30 1.38
C GLU A 87 -1.77 -12.69 1.47
N LYS A 88 -1.53 -13.20 2.69
CA LYS A 88 -1.02 -14.56 2.93
C LYS A 88 -2.02 -15.60 2.45
N THR A 89 -3.30 -15.41 2.75
CA THR A 89 -4.39 -16.31 2.31
C THR A 89 -4.45 -16.38 0.78
N MET A 90 -4.19 -15.25 0.10
CA MET A 90 -4.19 -15.17 -1.36
C MET A 90 -2.86 -15.63 -1.99
N GLY A 91 -1.80 -15.85 -1.19
CA GLY A 91 -0.45 -16.10 -1.71
C GLY A 91 0.09 -14.93 -2.53
N GLN A 92 -0.27 -13.71 -2.16
CA GLN A 92 0.10 -12.46 -2.84
C GLN A 92 0.80 -11.52 -1.86
N GLN A 93 1.48 -10.51 -2.37
CA GLN A 93 2.16 -9.50 -1.56
C GLN A 93 1.59 -8.13 -1.92
N TYR A 94 1.07 -7.41 -0.93
CA TYR A 94 0.51 -6.09 -1.10
C TYR A 94 1.29 -5.06 -0.27
N GLU A 95 1.53 -3.90 -0.86
CA GLU A 95 2.10 -2.75 -0.17
C GLU A 95 1.05 -1.66 -0.05
N SER A 96 1.15 -0.86 1.01
CA SER A 96 0.33 0.35 1.18
C SER A 96 0.92 1.52 0.40
N TYR A 97 0.08 2.27 -0.29
CA TYR A 97 0.46 3.46 -1.04
C TYR A 97 -0.34 4.68 -0.58
N TRP A 98 0.18 5.88 -0.87
CA TRP A 98 -0.46 7.14 -0.54
C TRP A 98 0.05 8.26 -1.46
N GLN A 99 -0.34 9.50 -1.20
CA GLN A 99 0.21 10.66 -1.91
C GLN A 99 1.74 10.74 -1.74
N GLY A 100 2.44 10.94 -2.85
CA GLY A 100 3.91 10.99 -2.89
C GLY A 100 4.61 9.63 -2.78
N ASN A 101 3.86 8.55 -2.56
CA ASN A 101 4.34 7.17 -2.63
C ASN A 101 3.31 6.32 -3.39
N SER A 102 3.33 6.46 -4.72
CA SER A 102 2.34 5.87 -5.62
C SER A 102 2.68 4.46 -6.08
N ALA A 103 1.65 3.63 -6.25
CA ALA A 103 1.75 2.35 -6.95
C ALA A 103 1.96 2.58 -8.46
N ASP A 104 2.78 1.76 -9.10
CA ASP A 104 2.97 1.77 -10.55
C ASP A 104 2.05 0.76 -11.24
N MET A 105 0.85 1.23 -11.63
CA MET A 105 -0.07 0.46 -12.46
C MET A 105 0.21 0.72 -13.92
N TYR A 106 1.11 -0.11 -14.47
CA TYR A 106 1.43 -0.14 -15.89
C TYR A 106 2.02 1.17 -16.44
N GLY A 107 2.59 2.02 -15.59
CA GLY A 107 3.11 3.34 -15.93
C GLY A 107 2.24 4.51 -15.42
N LEU A 108 1.04 4.23 -14.91
CA LEU A 108 0.21 5.20 -14.20
C LEU A 108 0.54 5.16 -12.70
N LYS A 109 0.98 6.28 -12.13
CA LYS A 109 1.28 6.40 -10.69
C LYS A 109 0.01 6.70 -9.90
N ILE A 110 -0.52 5.71 -9.18
CA ILE A 110 -1.74 5.87 -8.38
C ILE A 110 -1.38 6.08 -6.90
N PRO A 111 -1.86 7.15 -6.24
CA PRO A 111 -2.90 8.08 -6.70
C PRO A 111 -2.40 9.35 -7.42
N ASP A 112 -1.10 9.64 -7.45
CA ASP A 112 -0.59 10.98 -7.82
C ASP A 112 -0.88 11.42 -9.27
N GLU A 113 -1.16 10.49 -10.18
CA GLU A 113 -1.50 10.76 -11.58
C GLU A 113 -2.98 10.49 -11.91
N LEU A 114 -3.81 10.25 -10.90
CA LEU A 114 -5.27 10.24 -11.07
C LEU A 114 -5.78 11.67 -11.22
N SER A 115 -6.61 11.94 -12.22
CA SER A 115 -7.28 13.23 -12.39
C SER A 115 -8.68 13.22 -11.75
N GLN A 116 -9.23 14.42 -11.55
CA GLN A 116 -10.65 14.63 -11.29
C GLN A 116 -11.46 14.49 -12.60
N PRO A 117 -12.81 14.43 -12.53
CA PRO A 117 -13.66 14.33 -13.72
C PRO A 117 -13.53 15.50 -14.71
N ASP A 118 -13.15 16.68 -14.22
CA ASP A 118 -12.90 17.88 -15.04
C ASP A 118 -11.52 17.88 -15.72
N GLY A 119 -10.75 16.80 -15.56
CA GLY A 119 -9.40 16.65 -16.11
C GLY A 119 -8.31 17.33 -15.30
N THR A 120 -8.63 17.93 -14.14
CA THR A 120 -7.60 18.54 -13.28
C THR A 120 -6.81 17.48 -12.52
N ASN A 121 -5.58 17.80 -12.17
CA ASN A 121 -4.74 17.05 -11.23
C ASN A 121 -4.27 15.65 -11.64
N GLY A 122 -4.13 15.32 -12.92
CA GLY A 122 -3.53 14.03 -13.28
C GLY A 122 -3.56 13.73 -14.76
N LYS A 123 -3.32 12.46 -15.08
CA LYS A 123 -3.27 11.93 -16.44
C LYS A 123 -4.56 11.22 -16.83
N MET A 124 -5.21 10.53 -15.89
CA MET A 124 -6.40 9.72 -16.15
C MET A 124 -7.41 9.85 -15.03
N ALA A 125 -8.69 10.05 -15.35
CA ALA A 125 -9.72 10.20 -14.32
C ALA A 125 -10.05 8.86 -13.67
N LEU A 126 -10.27 8.85 -12.35
CA LEU A 126 -10.86 7.70 -11.68
C LEU A 126 -12.32 7.56 -12.11
N ALA A 127 -12.67 6.40 -12.65
CA ALA A 127 -14.04 6.05 -13.01
C ALA A 127 -14.54 4.85 -12.21
N VAL A 128 -15.81 4.88 -11.84
CA VAL A 128 -16.52 3.74 -11.25
C VAL A 128 -17.78 3.50 -12.09
N GLY A 129 -17.94 2.26 -12.57
CA GLY A 129 -19.00 1.95 -13.54
C GLY A 129 -18.77 2.64 -14.88
N ASP A 130 -19.74 3.45 -15.31
CA ASP A 130 -19.78 4.12 -16.62
C ASP A 130 -19.47 5.63 -16.55
N ARG A 131 -18.97 6.13 -15.42
CA ARG A 131 -18.67 7.56 -15.23
C ARG A 131 -17.38 7.81 -14.45
N ALA A 132 -16.72 8.92 -14.79
CA ALA A 132 -15.71 9.53 -13.92
C ALA A 132 -16.37 10.07 -12.65
N VAL A 133 -15.69 9.91 -11.51
CA VAL A 133 -16.20 10.30 -10.18
C VAL A 133 -15.23 11.25 -9.49
N THR A 134 -15.77 12.14 -8.66
CA THR A 134 -14.93 12.95 -7.78
C THR A 134 -14.37 12.10 -6.66
N TRP A 135 -13.11 12.31 -6.30
CA TRP A 135 -12.46 11.57 -5.22
C TRP A 135 -11.50 12.47 -4.43
N ALA A 136 -11.24 12.10 -3.18
CA ALA A 136 -10.26 12.76 -2.34
C ALA A 136 -9.56 11.77 -1.41
N LEU A 137 -8.27 11.96 -1.17
CA LEU A 137 -7.56 11.27 -0.08
C LEU A 137 -7.92 11.92 1.25
N SER A 138 -8.22 11.10 2.26
CA SER A 138 -8.51 11.62 3.58
C SER A 138 -8.09 10.66 4.69
N ALA A 139 -7.15 11.10 5.53
CA ALA A 139 -6.66 10.31 6.66
C ALA A 139 -7.68 10.19 7.81
N ASN A 140 -8.71 11.04 7.83
CA ASN A 140 -9.82 10.97 8.78
C ASN A 140 -11.15 10.54 8.12
N GLY A 141 -11.14 10.28 6.81
CA GLY A 141 -12.34 9.86 6.08
C GLY A 141 -13.39 10.95 5.89
N GLN A 142 -13.05 12.22 6.12
CA GLN A 142 -13.91 13.35 5.79
C GLN A 142 -13.48 13.97 4.46
N SER A 143 -14.41 14.12 3.53
CA SER A 143 -14.25 14.92 2.32
C SER A 143 -15.63 15.28 1.74
N ASN A 144 -15.66 16.21 0.78
CA ASN A 144 -16.86 16.53 0.00
C ASN A 144 -16.91 15.77 -1.34
N ALA A 145 -15.96 14.87 -1.58
CA ALA A 145 -15.94 14.05 -2.80
C ALA A 145 -16.89 12.86 -2.66
N GLU A 146 -17.42 12.39 -3.79
CA GLU A 146 -18.24 11.18 -3.87
C GLU A 146 -17.51 9.97 -3.25
N TYR A 147 -16.22 9.81 -3.57
CA TYR A 147 -15.36 8.77 -3.00
C TYR A 147 -14.25 9.36 -2.13
N THR A 148 -14.31 9.08 -0.83
CA THR A 148 -13.22 9.41 0.09
C THR A 148 -12.28 8.21 0.23
N ILE A 149 -11.09 8.28 -0.34
CA ILE A 149 -10.08 7.22 -0.25
C ILE A 149 -9.36 7.31 1.10
N VAL A 150 -9.44 6.26 1.89
CA VAL A 150 -8.85 6.18 3.24
C VAL A 150 -7.63 5.26 3.32
N ALA A 151 -7.45 4.36 2.35
CA ALA A 151 -6.23 3.57 2.17
C ALA A 151 -6.11 3.05 0.73
N ILE A 152 -4.88 2.80 0.29
CA ILE A 152 -4.55 2.23 -1.03
C ILE A 152 -3.60 1.07 -0.82
N TYR A 153 -3.90 -0.07 -1.44
CA TYR A 153 -3.01 -1.24 -1.44
C TYR A 153 -2.81 -1.76 -2.85
N SER A 154 -1.59 -2.18 -3.19
CA SER A 154 -1.31 -2.77 -4.50
C SER A 154 -0.27 -3.88 -4.42
N ASN A 155 -0.43 -4.89 -5.26
CA ASN A 155 0.58 -5.91 -5.48
C ASN A 155 1.49 -5.58 -6.68
N ALA A 156 1.39 -4.38 -7.25
CA ALA A 156 2.02 -4.07 -8.54
C ALA A 156 3.56 -4.16 -8.51
N ALA A 157 4.19 -3.95 -7.36
CA ALA A 157 5.64 -4.12 -7.19
C ALA A 157 6.10 -5.59 -7.29
N HIS A 158 5.21 -6.55 -7.00
CA HIS A 158 5.54 -7.96 -6.85
C HIS A 158 4.92 -8.86 -7.93
N ALA A 159 3.81 -8.42 -8.50
CA ALA A 159 3.08 -9.19 -9.49
C ALA A 159 3.74 -9.15 -10.88
N ARG A 160 3.66 -10.28 -11.59
CA ARG A 160 3.92 -10.34 -13.03
C ARG A 160 3.06 -9.31 -13.77
N TYR A 161 3.54 -8.82 -14.91
CA TYR A 161 2.91 -7.73 -15.66
C TYR A 161 1.37 -7.84 -15.73
N GLY A 162 0.80 -8.93 -16.24
CA GLY A 162 -0.67 -9.08 -16.35
C GLY A 162 -1.44 -9.42 -15.06
N GLY A 163 -0.83 -9.35 -13.88
CA GLY A 163 -1.45 -9.73 -12.60
C GLY A 163 -1.43 -8.62 -11.54
N LYS A 164 -1.26 -7.37 -11.96
CA LYS A 164 -1.20 -6.22 -11.06
C LYS A 164 -2.61 -5.75 -10.73
N TYR A 165 -2.83 -5.41 -9.47
CA TYR A 165 -4.09 -4.89 -8.93
C TYR A 165 -3.80 -3.73 -7.98
N VAL A 166 -4.70 -2.74 -8.00
CA VAL A 166 -4.80 -1.70 -6.97
C VAL A 166 -6.16 -1.80 -6.32
N TYR A 167 -6.18 -1.82 -4.99
CA TYR A 167 -7.37 -1.67 -4.18
C TYR A 167 -7.42 -0.27 -3.58
N LEU A 168 -8.58 0.38 -3.70
CA LEU A 168 -8.89 1.61 -2.98
C LEU A 168 -9.93 1.27 -1.92
N PHE A 169 -9.59 1.49 -0.66
CA PHE A 169 -10.53 1.42 0.43
C PHE A 169 -11.16 2.79 0.60
N THR A 170 -12.46 2.89 0.34
CA THR A 170 -13.14 4.17 0.20
C THR A 170 -14.37 4.28 1.09
N LEU A 171 -14.70 5.51 1.46
CA LEU A 171 -16.02 5.85 1.98
C LEU A 171 -16.79 6.53 0.85
N HIS A 172 -17.74 5.81 0.26
CA HIS A 172 -18.66 6.35 -0.72
C HIS A 172 -19.89 6.89 0.02
N ASN A 173 -20.02 8.22 0.07
CA ASN A 173 -21.05 8.89 0.88
C ASN A 173 -21.10 8.40 2.34
N GLY A 174 -19.92 8.13 2.92
CA GLY A 174 -19.77 7.63 4.30
C GLY A 174 -19.94 6.11 4.48
N GLN A 175 -20.31 5.37 3.43
CA GLN A 175 -20.41 3.90 3.47
C GLN A 175 -19.11 3.24 2.98
N PRO A 176 -18.64 2.16 3.62
CA PRO A 176 -17.43 1.46 3.20
C PRO A 176 -17.63 0.77 1.84
N GLU A 177 -16.77 1.10 0.87
CA GLU A 177 -16.70 0.43 -0.43
C GLU A 177 -15.24 0.16 -0.79
N ALA A 178 -14.90 -1.10 -1.03
CA ALA A 178 -13.57 -1.51 -1.47
C ALA A 178 -13.57 -1.66 -3.00
N LEU A 179 -12.88 -0.76 -3.68
CA LEU A 179 -12.77 -0.74 -5.12
C LEU A 179 -11.49 -1.46 -5.58
N VAL A 180 -11.52 -2.05 -6.76
CA VAL A 180 -10.36 -2.69 -7.38
C VAL A 180 -10.25 -2.35 -8.86
N THR A 181 -9.01 -2.20 -9.33
CA THR A 181 -8.70 -2.24 -10.76
C THR A 181 -7.51 -3.15 -11.02
N GLY A 182 -7.57 -3.88 -12.13
CA GLY A 182 -6.42 -4.54 -12.76
C GLY A 182 -6.20 -4.03 -14.19
N GLN A 183 -6.80 -2.89 -14.53
CA GLN A 183 -6.79 -2.35 -15.88
C GLN A 183 -5.42 -1.76 -16.22
N ASN A 184 -5.00 -1.92 -17.47
CA ASN A 184 -3.91 -1.14 -18.05
C ASN A 184 -4.40 0.25 -18.49
N GLN A 185 -3.48 1.19 -18.65
CA GLN A 185 -3.77 2.51 -19.20
C GLN A 185 -4.14 2.44 -20.69
N GLY A 186 -4.81 3.49 -21.16
CA GLY A 186 -5.17 3.67 -22.57
C GLY A 186 -6.57 3.13 -22.89
N ASN A 187 -7.52 4.04 -23.02
CA ASN A 187 -8.87 3.79 -23.55
C ASN A 187 -9.45 5.10 -24.09
N GLU A 188 -10.56 5.00 -24.81
CA GLU A 188 -11.20 6.14 -25.50
C GLU A 188 -11.58 7.29 -24.57
N ASN A 189 -11.90 6.99 -23.30
CA ASN A 189 -12.32 7.99 -22.32
C ASN A 189 -11.15 8.56 -21.50
N ASN A 190 -9.94 8.01 -21.64
CA ASN A 190 -8.78 8.35 -20.81
C ASN A 190 -9.05 8.22 -19.29
N TRP A 191 -9.79 7.17 -18.90
CA TRP A 191 -10.13 6.87 -17.50
C TRP A 191 -9.43 5.62 -16.99
N ILE A 192 -9.23 5.50 -15.68
CA ILE A 192 -8.91 4.23 -15.04
C ILE A 192 -10.17 3.72 -14.34
N TYR A 193 -10.66 2.56 -14.76
CA TYR A 193 -11.92 2.01 -14.30
C TYR A 193 -11.69 1.13 -13.08
N PHE A 194 -12.37 1.48 -12.00
CA PHE A 194 -12.52 0.70 -10.80
C PHE A 194 -13.92 0.10 -10.74
N GLY A 195 -14.02 -1.06 -10.09
CA GLY A 195 -15.30 -1.63 -9.69
C GLY A 195 -15.22 -2.12 -8.25
N GLU A 196 -16.37 -2.28 -7.59
CA GLU A 196 -16.41 -2.92 -6.28
C GLU A 196 -15.76 -4.31 -6.36
N THR A 197 -14.90 -4.62 -5.40
CA THR A 197 -14.25 -5.92 -5.32
C THR A 197 -15.27 -7.04 -5.16
N ARG A 198 -15.09 -8.11 -5.93
CA ARG A 198 -15.82 -9.37 -5.73
C ARG A 198 -15.20 -10.24 -4.62
N ASN A 199 -14.10 -9.82 -4.02
CA ASN A 199 -13.50 -10.52 -2.90
C ASN A 199 -14.31 -10.23 -1.62
N GLU A 200 -15.13 -11.20 -1.21
CA GLU A 200 -16.03 -11.06 -0.06
C GLU A 200 -15.27 -10.73 1.22
N ALA A 201 -14.09 -11.32 1.43
CA ALA A 201 -13.28 -11.04 2.62
C ALA A 201 -12.87 -9.56 2.69
N LEU A 202 -12.43 -8.96 1.59
CA LEU A 202 -12.09 -7.53 1.56
C LEU A 202 -13.32 -6.65 1.80
N ARG A 203 -14.44 -6.95 1.14
CA ARG A 203 -15.68 -6.17 1.27
C ARG A 203 -16.20 -6.20 2.70
N GLU A 204 -16.34 -7.39 3.27
CA GLU A 204 -16.87 -7.57 4.62
C GLU A 204 -15.89 -7.15 5.70
N GLY A 205 -14.60 -7.47 5.54
CA GLY A 205 -13.56 -7.11 6.48
C GLY A 205 -13.44 -5.60 6.63
N PHE A 206 -13.39 -4.88 5.50
CA PHE A 206 -13.37 -3.42 5.53
C PHE A 206 -14.66 -2.83 6.11
N ALA A 207 -15.83 -3.38 5.77
CA ALA A 207 -17.09 -2.91 6.33
C ALA A 207 -17.15 -3.08 7.87
N LYS A 208 -16.67 -4.20 8.41
CA LYS A 208 -16.57 -4.45 9.86
C LYS A 208 -15.63 -3.44 10.54
N ILE A 209 -14.46 -3.20 9.95
CA ILE A 209 -13.49 -2.22 10.46
C ILE A 209 -14.08 -0.80 10.50
N VAL A 210 -14.81 -0.40 9.45
CA VAL A 210 -15.47 0.92 9.41
C VAL A 210 -16.59 1.03 10.45
N LYS A 211 -17.35 -0.03 10.70
CA LYS A 211 -18.38 -0.07 11.75
C LYS A 211 -17.79 -0.12 13.17
N GLY A 212 -16.58 -0.66 13.32
CA GLY A 212 -15.92 -0.87 14.61
C GLY A 212 -16.33 -2.18 15.29
N ASP A 213 -16.69 -3.20 14.49
CA ASP A 213 -17.09 -4.54 14.94
C ASP A 213 -15.88 -5.48 15.17
#